data_AF-Q63172-F1
#
_entry.id   AF-Q63172-F1
#
_cell.length_a   1.000
_cell.length_b   1.000
_cell.length_c   1.000
_cell.angle_alpha   90.00
_cell.angle_beta   90.00
_cell.angle_gamma   90.00
#
_symmetry.space_group_name_H-M   'P 1'
#
loop_
_entity.id
_entity.type
_entity.pdbx_description
1 polymer ?
#
loop_
_entity_poly.entity_id
_entity_poly.type
_entity_poly.pdbx_seq_one_letter_code
_entity_poly.pdbx_strand_id
1 'polypeptide(L)'
;PAGTGKTETTKDLGRALGIMVYVFNCSEQMDYKVKSIQDAIRDKKQRFSFLGEEISLDPSVGIFITMNPGYAGRTELPENLKALFRPCAMVVPDFELICEIMLVAEGFIEARLLARKFITLYRLCKELLSKQDHYD
;
A
#
# COMPACT_ATOMS: atom_id res chain seq x y z
N PRO A 1 4.53 7.45 4.15
CA PRO A 1 3.44 8.44 4.31
C PRO A 1 2.09 7.87 3.87
N ALA A 2 0.99 8.28 4.50
CA ALA A 2 -0.34 8.04 3.95
C ALA A 2 -0.47 8.71 2.57
N GLY A 3 -1.34 8.20 1.69
CA GLY A 3 -1.53 8.78 0.36
C GLY A 3 -0.48 8.42 -0.71
N THR A 4 0.51 7.57 -0.40
CA THR A 4 1.49 7.08 -1.40
C THR A 4 1.05 5.82 -2.17
N GLY A 5 -0.26 5.54 -2.24
CA GLY A 5 -0.81 4.45 -3.06
C GLY A 5 -0.35 3.02 -2.72
N LYS A 6 0.13 2.75 -1.50
CA LYS A 6 0.75 1.46 -1.15
C LYS A 6 -0.20 0.27 -1.30
N THR A 7 -1.40 0.40 -0.75
CA THR A 7 -2.39 -0.67 -0.77
C THR A 7 -3.04 -0.77 -2.14
N GLU A 8 -3.26 0.37 -2.78
CA GLU A 8 -3.80 0.51 -4.13
C GLU A 8 -2.91 -0.20 -5.15
N THR A 9 -1.59 -0.02 -5.05
CA THR A 9 -0.61 -0.70 -5.92
C THR A 9 -0.73 -2.22 -5.85
N THR A 10 -0.89 -2.80 -4.66
CA THR A 10 -1.11 -4.25 -4.50
C THR A 10 -2.43 -4.70 -5.13
N LYS A 11 -3.51 -3.91 -4.96
CA LYS A 11 -4.82 -4.20 -5.56
C LYS A 11 -4.75 -4.15 -7.09
N ASP A 12 -4.07 -3.16 -7.64
CA ASP A 12 -3.93 -2.99 -9.09
C ASP A 12 -3.06 -4.08 -9.70
N LEU A 13 -1.98 -4.48 -9.02
CA LEU A 13 -1.17 -5.64 -9.40
C LEU A 13 -2.02 -6.92 -9.43
N GLY A 14 -2.81 -7.17 -8.38
CA GLY A 14 -3.71 -8.31 -8.34
C GLY A 14 -4.71 -8.30 -9.49
N ARG A 15 -5.36 -7.16 -9.75
CA ARG A 15 -6.28 -7.00 -10.88
C ARG A 15 -5.59 -7.30 -12.23
N ALA A 16 -4.37 -6.79 -12.42
CA ALA A 16 -3.60 -7.01 -13.65
C ALA A 16 -3.22 -8.49 -13.86
N LEU A 17 -3.03 -9.23 -12.78
CA LEU A 17 -2.71 -10.67 -12.82
C LEU A 17 -3.95 -11.58 -12.75
N GLY A 18 -5.16 -11.01 -12.65
CA GLY A 18 -6.39 -11.79 -12.43
C GLY A 18 -6.46 -12.47 -11.07
N ILE A 19 -5.68 -11.98 -10.09
CA ILE A 19 -5.63 -12.50 -8.72
C ILE A 19 -6.46 -11.60 -7.80
N MET A 20 -7.36 -12.22 -7.04
CA MET A 20 -8.16 -11.51 -6.05
C MET A 20 -7.29 -11.10 -4.84
N VAL A 21 -7.36 -9.81 -4.50
CA VAL A 21 -6.60 -9.25 -3.37
C VAL A 21 -7.54 -9.04 -2.19
N TYR A 22 -7.23 -9.71 -1.09
CA TYR A 22 -7.90 -9.53 0.18
C TYR A 22 -7.09 -8.60 1.08
N VAL A 23 -7.72 -7.52 1.56
CA VAL A 23 -7.07 -6.54 2.43
C VAL A 23 -7.58 -6.72 3.86
N PHE A 24 -6.64 -6.94 4.77
CA PHE A 24 -6.90 -7.07 6.20
C PHE A 24 -6.15 -5.99 6.96
N ASN A 25 -6.75 -5.50 8.04
CA ASN A 25 -6.02 -4.68 9.00
C ASN A 25 -5.13 -5.61 9.84
N CYS A 26 -3.85 -5.25 9.98
CA CYS A 26 -2.91 -6.04 10.77
C CYS A 26 -3.34 -6.13 12.24
N SER A 27 -3.19 -7.32 12.81
CA SER A 27 -3.35 -7.59 14.24
C SER A 27 -2.18 -8.43 14.75
N GLU A 28 -1.97 -8.46 16.07
CA GLU A 28 -0.84 -9.18 16.69
C GLU A 28 -0.83 -10.69 16.37
N GLN A 29 -2.01 -11.28 16.16
CA GLN A 29 -2.16 -12.70 15.84
C GLN A 29 -1.71 -13.07 14.41
N MET A 30 -1.33 -12.08 13.59
CA MET A 30 -0.99 -12.29 12.18
C MET A 30 0.42 -12.85 11.98
N ASP A 31 1.32 -12.67 12.94
CA ASP A 31 2.72 -13.10 12.86
C ASP A 31 2.86 -14.62 12.65
N TYR A 32 2.30 -15.43 13.56
CA TYR A 32 2.32 -16.89 13.42
C TYR A 32 1.68 -17.38 12.11
N LYS A 33 0.55 -16.77 11.72
CA LYS A 33 -0.19 -17.16 10.51
C LYS A 33 0.64 -16.91 9.25
N VAL A 34 1.25 -15.73 9.13
CA VAL A 34 2.08 -15.35 7.99
C VAL A 34 3.33 -16.21 7.91
N LYS A 35 4.00 -16.44 9.06
CA LYS A 35 5.20 -17.28 9.12
C LYS A 35 4.94 -18.71 8.65
N SER A 36 3.86 -19.33 9.14
CA SER A 36 3.47 -20.69 8.74
C SER A 36 3.29 -20.81 7.22
N ILE A 37 2.61 -19.83 6.59
CA ILE A 37 2.40 -19.81 5.13
C ILE A 37 3.72 -19.59 4.39
N GLN A 38 4.53 -18.60 4.80
CA GLN A 38 5.81 -18.33 4.15
C GLN A 38 6.78 -19.51 4.22
N ASP A 39 6.87 -20.16 5.38
CA ASP A 39 7.71 -21.34 5.57
C ASP A 39 7.25 -22.48 4.65
N ALA A 40 5.93 -22.70 4.51
CA ALA A 40 5.38 -23.71 3.60
C ALA A 40 5.69 -23.42 2.12
N ILE A 41 5.62 -22.15 1.69
CA ILE A 41 5.99 -21.71 0.34
C ILE A 41 7.49 -21.93 0.10
N ARG A 42 8.34 -21.50 1.04
CA ARG A 42 9.81 -21.63 0.95
C ARG A 42 10.24 -23.09 0.84
N ASP A 43 9.61 -23.96 1.61
CA ASP A 43 9.88 -25.40 1.63
C ASP A 43 9.18 -26.16 0.49
N LYS A 44 8.45 -25.46 -0.39
CA LYS A 44 7.70 -26.01 -1.53
C LYS A 44 6.73 -27.13 -1.16
N LYS A 45 6.08 -27.00 0.00
CA LYS A 45 5.12 -28.00 0.48
C LYS A 45 3.84 -27.98 -0.36
N GLN A 46 3.24 -29.15 -0.56
CA GLN A 46 1.91 -29.25 -1.18
C GLN A 46 0.78 -29.10 -0.15
N ARG A 47 1.06 -29.47 1.11
CA ARG A 47 0.16 -29.35 2.24
C ARG A 47 0.94 -28.95 3.49
N PHE A 48 0.31 -28.22 4.40
CA PHE A 48 0.94 -27.78 5.63
C PHE A 48 -0.09 -27.61 6.76
N SER A 49 0.39 -27.75 8.00
CA SER A 49 -0.42 -27.48 9.18
C SER A 49 -0.59 -25.97 9.38
N PHE A 50 -1.82 -25.51 9.27
CA PHE A 50 -2.23 -24.14 9.50
C PHE A 50 -3.28 -24.12 10.61
N LEU A 51 -2.98 -23.45 11.72
CA LEU A 51 -3.86 -23.39 12.91
C LEU A 51 -4.29 -24.77 13.45
N GLY A 52 -3.44 -25.79 13.29
CA GLY A 52 -3.71 -27.15 13.76
C GLY A 52 -4.41 -28.05 12.74
N GLU A 53 -4.79 -27.53 11.57
CA GLU A 53 -5.41 -28.31 10.50
C GLU A 53 -4.48 -28.44 9.28
N GLU A 54 -4.51 -29.61 8.63
CA GLU A 54 -3.70 -29.89 7.43
C GLU A 54 -4.42 -29.42 6.17
N ILE A 55 -3.97 -28.28 5.62
CA ILE A 55 -4.57 -27.65 4.43
C ILE A 55 -3.65 -27.77 3.21
N SER A 56 -4.23 -27.75 2.01
CA SER A 56 -3.46 -27.65 0.77
C SER A 56 -2.89 -26.25 0.58
N LEU A 57 -1.65 -26.15 0.11
CA LEU A 57 -1.03 -24.88 -0.26
C LEU A 57 -1.32 -24.56 -1.73
N ASP A 58 -1.84 -23.36 -1.98
CA ASP A 58 -1.88 -22.80 -3.33
C ASP A 58 -0.55 -22.04 -3.59
N PRO A 59 0.28 -22.46 -4.55
CA PRO A 59 1.56 -21.80 -4.82
C PRO A 59 1.41 -20.38 -5.39
N SER A 60 0.22 -19.98 -5.84
CA SER A 60 -0.07 -18.62 -6.31
C SER A 60 -0.31 -17.61 -5.18
N VAL A 61 -0.41 -18.07 -3.93
CA VAL A 61 -0.66 -17.18 -2.80
C VAL A 61 0.50 -16.20 -2.60
N GLY A 62 0.17 -14.92 -2.45
CA GLY A 62 1.11 -13.84 -2.18
C GLY A 62 0.72 -13.06 -0.92
N ILE A 63 1.70 -12.70 -0.10
CA ILE A 63 1.49 -11.87 1.09
C ILE A 63 2.28 -10.56 0.92
N PHE A 64 1.61 -9.45 1.13
CA PHE A 64 2.21 -8.11 1.08
C PHE A 64 1.85 -7.35 2.35
N ILE A 65 2.82 -6.63 2.91
CA ILE A 65 2.61 -5.78 4.07
C ILE A 65 2.85 -4.34 3.67
N THR A 66 1.84 -3.49 3.87
CA THR A 66 1.97 -2.04 3.68
C THR A 66 2.03 -1.37 5.04
N MET A 67 3.08 -0.59 5.28
CA MET A 67 3.27 0.11 6.55
C MET A 67 3.49 1.61 6.35
N ASN A 68 2.99 2.41 7.29
CA ASN A 68 3.32 3.82 7.45
C ASN A 68 4.08 3.96 8.76
N PRO A 69 5.43 3.99 8.74
CA PRO A 69 6.23 4.12 9.95
C PRO A 69 5.86 5.39 10.72
N GLY A 70 5.80 5.32 12.05
CA GLY A 70 5.52 6.48 12.91
C GLY A 70 4.08 7.04 12.83
N TYR A 71 3.13 6.31 12.23
CA TYR A 71 1.73 6.73 12.23
C TYR A 71 1.15 6.60 13.64
N ALA A 72 0.91 7.74 14.30
CA ALA A 72 0.44 7.80 15.68
C ALA A 72 -0.84 6.96 15.89
N GLY A 73 -0.88 6.22 17.00
CA GLY A 73 -2.01 5.36 17.35
C GLY A 73 -2.05 3.99 16.65
N ARG A 74 -0.99 3.59 15.94
CA ARG A 74 -0.85 2.22 15.41
C ARG A 74 0.39 1.54 16.00
N THR A 75 0.23 0.28 16.38
CA THR A 75 1.36 -0.56 16.79
C THR A 75 2.27 -0.79 15.58
N GLU A 76 3.58 -0.63 15.77
CA GLU A 76 4.54 -1.04 14.76
C GLU A 76 4.50 -2.55 14.54
N LEU A 77 4.87 -2.97 13.33
CA LEU A 77 5.00 -4.38 13.03
C LEU A 77 6.15 -4.99 13.85
N PRO A 78 6.01 -6.20 14.42
CA PRO A 78 7.12 -6.90 15.05
C PRO A 78 8.32 -7.11 14.12
N GLU A 79 9.55 -6.98 14.62
CA GLU A 79 10.78 -7.08 13.81
C GLU A 79 10.97 -8.46 13.18
N ASN A 80 10.60 -9.52 13.90
CA ASN A 80 10.63 -10.89 13.39
C ASN A 80 9.71 -11.06 12.17
N LEU A 81 8.56 -10.38 12.15
CA LEU A 81 7.67 -10.37 11.01
C LEU A 81 8.23 -9.50 9.88
N LYS A 82 8.79 -8.32 10.16
CA LYS A 82 9.46 -7.48 9.15
C LYS A 82 10.58 -8.25 8.42
N ALA A 83 11.35 -9.05 9.16
CA ALA A 83 12.45 -9.85 8.61
C ALA A 83 12.00 -10.93 7.60
N LEU A 84 10.72 -11.32 7.61
CA LEU A 84 10.15 -12.24 6.62
C LEU A 84 9.84 -11.56 5.27
N PHE A 85 9.94 -10.24 5.18
CA PHE A 85 9.58 -9.49 3.98
C PHE A 85 10.74 -8.67 3.44
N ARG A 86 10.71 -8.44 2.12
CA ARG A 86 11.62 -7.50 1.48
C ARG A 86 11.08 -6.07 1.66
N PRO A 87 11.85 -5.15 2.25
CA PRO A 87 11.40 -3.76 2.37
C PRO A 87 11.37 -3.08 1.00
N CYS A 88 10.33 -2.27 0.77
CA CYS A 88 10.19 -1.43 -0.40
C CYS A 88 9.74 -0.03 0.05
N ALA A 89 10.57 0.98 -0.24
CA ALA A 89 10.24 2.36 0.06
C ALA A 89 9.39 2.94 -1.07
N MET A 90 8.16 3.31 -0.75
CA MET A 90 7.25 3.98 -1.69
C MET A 90 7.42 5.49 -1.51
N VAL A 91 7.87 6.14 -2.58
CA VAL A 91 8.13 7.58 -2.61
C VAL A 91 6.84 8.38 -2.78
N VAL A 92 6.93 9.69 -2.55
CA VAL A 92 5.83 10.62 -2.83
C VAL A 92 5.50 10.53 -4.32
N PRO A 93 4.23 10.34 -4.69
CA PRO A 93 3.86 10.24 -6.10
C PRO A 93 3.98 11.60 -6.80
N ASP A 94 4.03 11.57 -8.13
CA ASP A 94 3.93 12.78 -8.94
C ASP A 94 2.48 13.27 -8.97
N PHE A 95 2.16 14.21 -8.08
CA PHE A 95 0.83 14.79 -7.98
C PHE A 95 0.43 15.63 -9.21
N GLU A 96 1.40 16.19 -9.95
CA GLU A 96 1.09 16.92 -11.19
C GLU A 96 0.56 15.94 -12.24
N LEU A 97 1.26 14.81 -12.43
CA LEU A 97 0.82 13.76 -13.35
C LEU A 97 -0.53 13.16 -12.94
N ILE A 98 -0.74 12.89 -11.64
CA ILE A 98 -2.03 12.39 -11.14
C ILE A 98 -3.14 13.40 -11.43
N CYS A 99 -2.92 14.68 -11.12
CA CYS A 99 -3.88 15.74 -11.37
C CYS A 99 -4.19 15.88 -12.87
N GLU A 100 -3.18 15.80 -13.74
CA GLU A 100 -3.35 15.79 -15.19
C GLU A 100 -4.24 14.63 -15.65
N ILE A 101 -3.96 13.40 -15.20
CA ILE A 101 -4.76 12.21 -15.56
C ILE A 101 -6.21 12.37 -15.10
N MET A 102 -6.44 12.87 -13.89
CA MET A 102 -7.79 13.13 -13.37
C MET A 102 -8.53 14.17 -14.21
N LEU A 103 -7.86 15.27 -14.59
CA LEU A 103 -8.44 16.30 -15.44
C LEU A 103 -8.76 15.79 -16.85
N VAL A 104 -7.89 14.95 -17.43
CA VAL A 104 -8.18 14.28 -18.72
C VAL A 104 -9.42 13.39 -18.60
N ALA A 105 -9.57 12.64 -17.51
CA ALA A 105 -10.72 11.76 -17.28
C ALA A 105 -12.06 12.52 -17.20
N GLU A 106 -12.04 13.77 -16.71
CA GLU A 106 -13.19 14.67 -16.67
C GLU A 106 -13.43 15.43 -18.00
N GLY A 107 -12.59 15.20 -19.02
CA GLY A 107 -12.76 15.78 -20.36
C GLY A 107 -12.05 17.13 -20.59
N PHE A 108 -11.14 17.55 -19.70
CA PHE A 108 -10.37 18.77 -19.90
C PHE A 108 -9.29 18.57 -20.98
N ILE A 109 -9.33 19.41 -22.03
CA ILE A 109 -8.36 19.37 -23.14
C ILE A 109 -6.99 19.93 -22.71
N GLU A 110 -6.99 21.02 -21.94
CA GLU A 110 -5.77 21.68 -21.43
C GLU A 110 -5.33 21.16 -20.05
N ALA A 111 -5.62 19.89 -19.75
CA ALA A 111 -5.40 19.26 -18.44
C ALA A 111 -3.99 19.47 -17.88
N ARG A 112 -2.96 19.35 -18.72
CA ARG A 112 -1.56 19.53 -18.30
C ARG A 112 -1.26 20.94 -17.77
N LEU A 113 -1.78 21.97 -18.44
CA LEU A 113 -1.58 23.36 -18.01
C LEU A 113 -2.35 23.63 -16.72
N LEU A 114 -3.56 23.10 -16.61
CA LEU A 114 -4.39 23.22 -15.42
C LEU A 114 -3.76 22.52 -14.21
N ALA A 115 -3.26 21.28 -14.37
CA ALA A 115 -2.60 20.52 -13.32
C ALA A 115 -1.42 21.30 -12.71
N ARG A 116 -0.54 21.86 -13.56
CA ARG A 116 0.58 22.71 -13.13
C ARG A 116 0.13 23.91 -12.31
N LYS A 117 -0.93 24.59 -12.75
CA LYS A 117 -1.50 25.73 -12.04
C LYS A 117 -2.04 25.31 -10.68
N PHE A 118 -2.77 24.19 -10.59
CA PHE A 118 -3.29 23.68 -9.33
C PHE A 118 -2.18 23.28 -8.35
N ILE A 119 -1.18 22.52 -8.80
CA ILE A 119 -0.04 22.14 -7.95
C ILE A 119 0.71 23.37 -7.44
N THR A 120 0.94 24.36 -8.31
CA THR A 120 1.57 25.62 -7.92
C THR A 120 0.72 26.38 -6.92
N LEU A 121 -0.59 26.49 -7.15
CA LEU A 121 -1.53 27.16 -6.26
C LEU A 121 -1.51 26.53 -4.86
N TYR A 122 -1.71 25.22 -4.74
CA TYR A 122 -1.73 24.55 -3.44
C TYR A 122 -0.37 24.60 -2.72
N ARG A 123 0.74 24.54 -3.47
CA ARG A 123 2.07 24.77 -2.90
C ARG A 123 2.19 26.17 -2.31
N LEU A 124 1.79 27.20 -3.07
CA LEU A 124 1.82 28.58 -2.59
C LEU A 124 0.88 28.81 -1.41
N CYS A 125 -0.31 28.21 -1.41
CA CYS A 125 -1.22 28.24 -0.26
C CYS A 125 -0.55 27.69 1.00
N LYS A 126 0.14 26.56 0.89
CA LYS A 126 0.86 25.94 2.02
C LYS A 126 2.02 26.79 2.54
N GLU A 127 2.71 27.50 1.64
CA GLU A 127 3.88 28.32 1.99
C GLU A 127 3.50 29.72 2.51
N LEU A 128 2.41 30.30 2.00
CA LEU A 128 2.06 31.71 2.22
C LEU A 128 0.88 31.92 3.17
N LEU A 129 -0.02 30.96 3.31
CA LEU A 129 -1.14 31.07 4.24
C LEU A 129 -0.70 30.75 5.67
N SER A 130 -1.45 31.27 6.64
CA SER A 130 -1.22 30.93 8.05
C SER A 130 -1.55 29.45 8.30
N LYS A 131 -0.75 28.82 9.15
CA LYS A 131 -1.00 27.44 9.59
C LYS A 131 -2.24 27.41 10.49
N GLN A 132 -3.27 26.67 10.09
CA GLN A 132 -4.49 26.46 10.85
C GLN A 132 -4.74 24.95 11.01
N ASP A 133 -5.37 24.54 12.11
CA ASP A 133 -5.61 23.11 12.40
C ASP A 133 -6.56 22.41 11.41
N HIS A 134 -7.38 23.20 10.71
CA HIS A 134 -8.35 22.71 9.72
C HIS A 134 -7.85 22.82 8.27
N TYR A 135 -6.62 23.28 8.06
CA TYR A 135 -5.97 23.27 6.75
C TYR A 135 -5.06 22.04 6.65
N ASP A 136 -5.29 21.25 5.62
CA ASP A 136 -4.47 20.08 5.26
C ASP A 136 -3.15 20.47 4.56
#